data_AF-A0A9J7HR54-F1
#
_entry.id   AF-A0A9J7HR54-F1
#
_cell.length_a   1.000
_cell.length_b   1.000
_cell.length_c   1.000
_cell.angle_alpha   90.00
_cell.angle_beta   90.00
_cell.angle_gamma   90.00
#
_symmetry.space_group_name_H-M   'P 1'
#
loop_
_entity.id
_entity.type
_entity.pdbx_description
1 polymer ?
#
loop_
_entity_poly.entity_id
_entity_poly.type
_entity_poly.pdbx_seq_one_letter_code
_entity_poly.pdbx_strand_id
1 'polypeptide(L)'
;MDRGTELLVAAEKGDADTVRLLLETTSLDADFCSQDDKRTALHRAAGYGHLAVVETLLKAEANPLIQSAAGRTALHDSCIGGFDRVVKVLVRYMKRGRAMDTQDKDGQSACHLAAFHGELDCFNILADKGADCGLHDNLMRTPGHLAAMRNHPSILQSLFYKGINLQVVDSQGRAPIHFAAQHGGVEALAALIQCDCPTTVGDSFGCRPHHYAAAHNHVNCLRLLIKNGCHPEGRDGSGRTPAHMAAQYGGMTCLHWLLEKGINPNIQDDQGYTPLHYAGEAGSAECFNCCLQHDAELSIRNNRDDTALDTAKLAGHPVVIEKALKSELKCRHCLHKYNFLEWEKANQPSQVERGISHAGESAYVSPIPPATRAASQLEKNRQKQQKLAAKKASQDKKGAKTDVKLPRRDLAAKYYGEHVGDIYKLDF
;
A
#
# COMPACT_ATOMS: atom_id res chain seq x y z
N MET A 1 -46.43 2.79 1.75
CA MET A 1 -45.25 3.19 0.95
C MET A 1 -45.77 4.01 -0.21
N ASP A 2 -45.21 5.18 -0.48
CA ASP A 2 -45.54 5.85 -1.75
C ASP A 2 -44.96 5.04 -2.93
N ARG A 3 -45.55 5.18 -4.11
CA ARG A 3 -45.18 4.38 -5.31
C ARG A 3 -43.76 4.67 -5.80
N GLY A 4 -43.25 5.87 -5.55
CA GLY A 4 -41.85 6.21 -5.85
C GLY A 4 -40.89 5.41 -4.99
N THR A 5 -41.15 5.30 -3.69
CA THR A 5 -40.38 4.47 -2.76
C THR A 5 -40.47 3.00 -3.13
N GLU A 6 -41.64 2.53 -3.56
CA GLU A 6 -41.80 1.16 -4.06
C GLU A 6 -40.94 0.89 -5.30
N LEU A 7 -40.88 1.82 -6.26
CA LEU A 7 -39.99 1.75 -7.42
C LEU A 7 -38.51 1.66 -6.99
N LEU A 8 -38.08 2.49 -6.04
CA LEU A 8 -36.72 2.47 -5.51
C LEU A 8 -36.38 1.11 -4.88
N VAL A 9 -37.28 0.55 -4.08
CA VAL A 9 -37.10 -0.75 -3.41
C VAL A 9 -37.09 -1.90 -4.41
N ALA A 10 -37.99 -1.89 -5.40
CA ALA A 10 -38.01 -2.90 -6.45
C ALA A 10 -36.70 -2.87 -7.26
N ALA A 11 -36.20 -1.68 -7.58
CA ALA A 11 -34.93 -1.52 -8.28
C ALA A 11 -33.73 -2.00 -7.47
N GLU A 12 -33.73 -1.77 -6.15
CA GLU A 12 -32.70 -2.27 -5.23
C GLU A 12 -32.69 -3.80 -5.11
N LYS A 13 -33.87 -4.43 -5.15
CA LYS A 13 -34.04 -5.89 -5.09
C LYS A 13 -33.78 -6.58 -6.42
N GLY A 14 -33.72 -5.83 -7.53
CA GLY A 14 -33.56 -6.40 -8.87
C GLY A 14 -34.86 -6.91 -9.50
N ASP A 15 -36.01 -6.49 -8.99
CA ASP A 15 -37.32 -6.93 -9.47
C ASP A 15 -37.76 -6.14 -10.71
N ALA A 16 -37.33 -6.60 -11.88
CA ALA A 16 -37.60 -5.94 -13.16
C ALA A 16 -39.09 -5.95 -13.55
N ASP A 17 -39.86 -6.94 -13.09
CA ASP A 17 -41.28 -7.07 -13.41
C ASP A 17 -42.09 -6.03 -12.63
N THR A 18 -41.82 -5.89 -11.33
CA THR A 18 -42.44 -4.83 -10.52
C THR A 18 -42.05 -3.44 -11.02
N VAL A 19 -40.77 -3.23 -11.38
CA VAL A 19 -40.31 -1.95 -11.97
C VAL A 19 -41.06 -1.64 -13.27
N ARG A 20 -41.17 -2.62 -14.19
CA ARG A 20 -41.92 -2.45 -15.44
C ARG A 20 -43.38 -2.10 -15.18
N LEU A 21 -44.04 -2.87 -14.30
CA LEU A 21 -45.45 -2.68 -13.98
C LEU A 21 -45.70 -1.27 -13.41
N LEU A 22 -44.85 -0.81 -12.49
CA LEU A 22 -44.98 0.52 -11.89
C LEU A 22 -44.85 1.63 -12.94
N LEU A 23 -43.92 1.52 -13.89
CA LEU A 23 -43.69 2.54 -14.92
C LEU A 23 -44.76 2.53 -16.03
N GLU A 24 -45.32 1.37 -16.36
CA GLU A 24 -46.34 1.25 -17.41
C GLU A 24 -47.76 1.61 -16.91
N THR A 25 -48.09 1.22 -15.68
CA THR A 25 -49.47 1.34 -15.16
C THR A 25 -49.72 2.62 -14.37
N THR A 26 -48.66 3.26 -13.90
CA THR A 26 -48.77 4.50 -13.13
C THR A 26 -47.96 5.54 -13.88
N SER A 27 -48.47 6.75 -14.03
CA SER A 27 -47.74 7.87 -14.66
C SER A 27 -46.59 8.36 -13.77
N LEU A 28 -45.83 7.42 -13.20
CA LEU A 28 -44.73 7.64 -12.28
C LEU A 28 -43.50 8.02 -13.10
N ASP A 29 -42.87 9.11 -12.67
CA ASP A 29 -41.61 9.55 -13.23
C ASP A 29 -40.51 8.51 -12.93
N ALA A 30 -39.88 7.97 -13.98
CA ALA A 30 -38.77 7.02 -13.86
C ALA A 30 -37.55 7.65 -13.15
N ASP A 31 -37.48 8.98 -13.14
CA ASP A 31 -36.43 9.76 -12.49
C ASP A 31 -36.77 10.16 -11.05
N PHE A 32 -37.85 9.58 -10.47
CA PHE A 32 -38.16 9.73 -9.06
C PHE A 32 -36.92 9.41 -8.19
N CYS A 33 -36.61 10.31 -7.26
CA CYS A 33 -35.47 10.19 -6.36
C CYS A 33 -35.91 10.21 -4.89
N SER A 34 -35.14 9.52 -4.05
CA SER A 34 -35.28 9.57 -2.60
C SER A 34 -34.99 10.97 -2.05
N GLN A 35 -35.64 11.33 -0.94
CA GLN A 35 -35.48 12.64 -0.31
C GLN A 35 -34.09 12.81 0.34
N ASP A 36 -33.54 11.74 0.93
CA ASP A 36 -32.33 11.83 1.75
C ASP A 36 -31.05 11.91 0.90
N ASP A 37 -30.85 10.95 -0.01
CA ASP A 37 -29.62 10.80 -0.81
C ASP A 37 -29.80 11.16 -2.29
N LYS A 38 -30.99 11.62 -2.69
CA LYS A 38 -31.35 11.99 -4.08
C LYS A 38 -31.02 10.89 -5.10
N ARG A 39 -31.06 9.61 -4.70
CA ARG A 39 -30.79 8.48 -5.59
C ARG A 39 -32.07 8.03 -6.28
N THR A 40 -31.99 7.87 -7.60
CA THR A 40 -33.08 7.31 -8.42
C THR A 40 -33.05 5.78 -8.40
N ALA A 41 -34.10 5.16 -8.95
CA ALA A 41 -34.15 3.72 -9.18
C ALA A 41 -32.96 3.24 -10.01
N LEU A 42 -32.51 4.05 -10.98
CA LEU A 42 -31.38 3.74 -11.84
C LEU A 42 -30.05 3.70 -11.07
N HIS A 43 -29.85 4.59 -10.10
CA HIS A 43 -28.69 4.55 -9.20
C HIS A 43 -28.64 3.25 -8.40
N ARG A 44 -29.76 2.85 -7.80
CA ARG A 44 -29.84 1.60 -7.01
C ARG A 44 -29.60 0.39 -7.89
N ALA A 45 -30.33 0.27 -9.00
CA ALA A 45 -30.16 -0.84 -9.93
C ALA A 45 -28.72 -0.95 -10.45
N ALA A 46 -28.11 0.18 -10.80
CA ALA A 46 -26.73 0.21 -11.27
C ALA A 46 -25.71 -0.15 -10.18
N GLY A 47 -25.90 0.38 -8.97
CA GLY A 47 -25.09 0.09 -7.78
C GLY A 47 -25.29 -1.32 -7.21
N TYR A 48 -26.28 -2.09 -7.63
CA TYR A 48 -26.42 -3.51 -7.27
C TYR A 48 -26.21 -4.46 -8.45
N GLY A 49 -25.95 -3.93 -9.65
CA GLY A 49 -25.63 -4.74 -10.83
C GLY A 49 -26.84 -5.38 -11.49
N HIS A 50 -28.05 -4.87 -11.22
CA HIS A 50 -29.31 -5.41 -11.72
C HIS A 50 -29.56 -5.01 -13.17
N LEU A 51 -28.85 -5.67 -14.10
CA LEU A 51 -28.86 -5.36 -15.53
C LEU A 51 -30.28 -5.28 -16.13
N ALA A 52 -31.15 -6.24 -15.79
CA ALA A 52 -32.52 -6.28 -16.33
C ALA A 52 -33.35 -5.05 -15.88
N VAL A 53 -33.17 -4.62 -14.63
CA VAL A 53 -33.81 -3.41 -14.10
C VAL A 53 -33.25 -2.17 -14.79
N VAL A 54 -31.93 -2.06 -14.92
CA VAL A 54 -31.27 -0.95 -15.63
C VAL A 54 -31.80 -0.81 -17.06
N GLU A 55 -31.87 -1.91 -17.81
CA GLU A 55 -32.42 -1.89 -19.17
C GLU A 55 -33.90 -1.49 -19.20
N THR A 56 -34.69 -1.92 -18.21
CA THR A 56 -36.11 -1.59 -18.13
C THR A 56 -36.29 -0.09 -17.85
N LEU A 57 -35.53 0.47 -16.91
CA LEU A 57 -35.54 1.90 -16.59
C LEU A 57 -35.10 2.76 -17.79
N LEU A 58 -34.03 2.37 -18.48
CA LEU A 58 -33.54 3.11 -19.65
C LEU A 58 -34.50 3.03 -20.86
N LYS A 59 -35.23 1.92 -21.02
CA LYS A 59 -36.30 1.80 -22.02
C LYS A 59 -37.49 2.69 -21.69
N ALA A 60 -37.74 2.95 -20.40
CA ALA A 60 -38.72 3.91 -19.91
C ALA A 60 -38.17 5.35 -19.83
N GLU A 61 -37.11 5.66 -20.59
CA GLU A 61 -36.51 6.99 -20.70
C GLU A 61 -35.91 7.58 -19.40
N ALA A 62 -35.59 6.75 -18.39
CA ALA A 62 -34.88 7.22 -17.20
C ALA A 62 -33.54 7.88 -17.57
N ASN A 63 -33.27 9.05 -16.99
CA ASN A 63 -32.08 9.85 -17.30
C ASN A 63 -30.84 9.33 -16.55
N PRO A 64 -29.82 8.80 -17.26
CA PRO A 64 -28.62 8.26 -16.63
C PRO A 64 -27.66 9.34 -16.09
N LEU A 65 -27.95 10.63 -16.32
CA LEU A 65 -27.12 11.77 -15.93
C LEU A 65 -27.55 12.43 -14.62
N ILE A 66 -28.67 12.00 -14.02
CA ILE A 66 -29.08 12.52 -12.71
C ILE A 66 -27.98 12.22 -11.69
N GLN A 67 -27.66 13.23 -10.89
CA GLN A 67 -26.68 13.13 -9.82
C GLN A 67 -27.39 12.99 -8.47
N SER A 68 -26.95 12.02 -7.68
CA SER A 68 -27.30 11.85 -6.27
C SER A 68 -26.84 13.04 -5.42
N ALA A 69 -27.17 13.03 -4.13
CA ALA A 69 -26.72 14.03 -3.17
C ALA A 69 -25.19 14.08 -3.05
N ALA A 70 -24.46 13.02 -3.43
CA ALA A 70 -23.01 12.99 -3.48
C ALA A 70 -22.43 13.51 -4.82
N GLY A 71 -23.26 13.90 -5.79
CA GLY A 71 -22.81 14.22 -7.15
C GLY A 71 -22.60 13.01 -8.05
N ARG A 72 -22.82 11.78 -7.54
CA ARG A 72 -22.62 10.54 -8.30
C ARG A 72 -23.80 10.27 -9.22
N THR A 73 -23.51 9.84 -10.46
CA THR A 73 -24.50 9.27 -11.41
C THR A 73 -24.58 7.75 -11.29
N ALA A 74 -25.56 7.12 -11.95
CA ALA A 74 -25.65 5.65 -12.01
C ALA A 74 -24.38 4.99 -12.58
N LEU A 75 -23.64 5.69 -13.45
CA LEU A 75 -22.36 5.20 -13.99
C LEU A 75 -21.29 5.09 -12.89
N HIS A 76 -21.20 6.07 -11.99
CA HIS A 76 -20.30 6.04 -10.84
C HIS A 76 -20.60 4.81 -9.98
N ASP A 77 -21.87 4.60 -9.63
CA ASP A 77 -22.30 3.49 -8.77
C ASP A 77 -22.02 2.12 -9.40
N SER A 78 -22.20 1.97 -10.72
CA SER A 78 -21.85 0.74 -11.43
C SER A 78 -20.33 0.48 -11.47
N CYS A 79 -19.51 1.53 -11.52
CA CYS A 79 -18.05 1.43 -11.50
C CYS A 79 -17.52 1.10 -10.11
N ILE A 80 -18.13 1.63 -9.05
CA ILE A 80 -17.87 1.19 -7.67
C ILE A 80 -18.11 -0.31 -7.60
N GLY A 81 -19.25 -0.78 -8.10
CA GLY A 81 -19.63 -2.20 -8.02
C GLY A 81 -18.81 -3.17 -8.86
N GLY A 82 -18.14 -2.70 -9.90
CA GLY A 82 -17.49 -3.58 -10.89
C GLY A 82 -18.47 -4.21 -11.88
N PHE A 83 -19.62 -3.58 -12.12
CA PHE A 83 -20.67 -4.14 -12.97
C PHE A 83 -20.48 -3.75 -14.44
N ASP A 84 -19.48 -4.35 -15.08
CA ASP A 84 -19.06 -4.07 -16.45
C ASP A 84 -20.22 -4.13 -17.47
N ARG A 85 -21.16 -5.06 -17.30
CA ARG A 85 -22.35 -5.18 -18.17
C ARG A 85 -23.30 -4.00 -18.03
N VAL A 86 -23.47 -3.50 -16.81
CA VAL A 86 -24.27 -2.29 -16.54
C VAL A 86 -23.56 -1.08 -17.13
N VAL A 87 -22.24 -0.94 -16.93
CA VAL A 87 -21.43 0.12 -17.54
C VAL A 87 -21.58 0.11 -19.07
N LYS A 88 -21.46 -1.06 -19.71
CA LYS A 88 -21.65 -1.23 -21.16
C LYS A 88 -23.02 -0.74 -21.63
N VAL A 89 -24.08 -1.00 -20.88
CA VAL A 89 -25.42 -0.52 -21.23
C VAL A 89 -25.53 0.98 -21.00
N LEU A 90 -25.19 1.50 -19.81
CA LEU A 90 -25.29 2.93 -19.50
C LEU A 90 -24.55 3.80 -20.52
N VAL A 91 -23.31 3.44 -20.87
CA VAL A 91 -22.49 4.20 -21.82
C VAL A 91 -23.12 4.24 -23.22
N ARG A 92 -23.87 3.22 -23.65
CA ARG A 92 -24.61 3.24 -24.93
C ARG A 92 -25.75 4.27 -24.95
N TYR A 93 -26.31 4.58 -23.79
CA TYR A 93 -27.39 5.55 -23.64
C TYR A 93 -26.87 6.98 -23.38
N MET A 94 -25.60 7.13 -22.98
CA MET A 94 -24.92 8.42 -22.85
C MET A 94 -24.37 8.90 -24.22
N LYS A 95 -25.28 9.22 -25.15
CA LYS A 95 -24.93 9.36 -26.58
C LYS A 95 -24.20 10.65 -27.01
N ARG A 96 -23.99 11.66 -26.17
CA ARG A 96 -23.36 12.93 -26.60
C ARG A 96 -22.61 13.66 -25.49
N GLY A 97 -21.47 14.26 -25.83
CA GLY A 97 -20.70 15.19 -24.98
C GLY A 97 -19.84 14.52 -23.92
N ARG A 98 -19.30 15.34 -22.99
CA ARG A 98 -18.51 14.94 -21.81
C ARG A 98 -19.37 14.31 -20.71
N ALA A 99 -20.40 13.54 -21.06
CA ALA A 99 -21.36 12.99 -20.10
C ALA A 99 -20.75 11.93 -19.16
N MET A 100 -19.84 11.11 -19.69
CA MET A 100 -19.07 10.11 -18.93
C MET A 100 -18.03 10.76 -17.99
N ASP A 101 -17.70 12.03 -18.24
CA ASP A 101 -16.72 12.82 -17.49
C ASP A 101 -17.38 13.60 -16.34
N THR A 102 -18.68 13.40 -16.10
CA THR A 102 -19.36 14.01 -14.95
C THR A 102 -18.59 13.67 -13.68
N GLN A 103 -18.28 14.69 -12.86
CA GLN A 103 -17.57 14.53 -11.61
C GLN A 103 -18.53 14.62 -10.42
N ASP A 104 -18.29 13.81 -9.41
CA ASP A 104 -18.99 13.90 -8.13
C ASP A 104 -18.49 15.09 -7.28
N LYS A 105 -18.96 15.19 -6.03
CA LYS A 105 -18.57 16.29 -5.13
C LYS A 105 -17.09 16.33 -4.78
N ASP A 106 -16.39 15.19 -4.87
CA ASP A 106 -14.95 15.09 -4.64
C ASP A 106 -14.15 15.36 -5.91
N GLY A 107 -14.82 15.71 -7.01
CA GLY A 107 -14.19 15.87 -8.32
C GLY A 107 -13.91 14.53 -9.01
N GLN A 108 -14.47 13.41 -8.51
CA GLN A 108 -14.15 12.10 -9.05
C GLN A 108 -15.10 11.72 -10.17
N SER A 109 -14.55 11.32 -11.32
CA SER A 109 -15.31 10.74 -12.43
C SER A 109 -15.49 9.22 -12.26
N ALA A 110 -16.32 8.60 -13.09
CA ALA A 110 -16.47 7.14 -13.10
C ALA A 110 -15.12 6.40 -13.30
N CYS A 111 -14.17 6.99 -14.05
CA CYS A 111 -12.83 6.43 -14.22
C CYS A 111 -12.02 6.42 -12.91
N HIS A 112 -12.17 7.45 -12.08
CA HIS A 112 -11.53 7.51 -10.76
C HIS A 112 -12.03 6.37 -9.87
N LEU A 113 -13.34 6.17 -9.82
CA LEU A 113 -13.94 5.12 -8.98
C LEU A 113 -13.59 3.72 -9.49
N ALA A 114 -13.62 3.49 -10.80
CA ALA A 114 -13.17 2.23 -11.39
C ALA A 114 -11.69 1.95 -11.06
N ALA A 115 -10.84 2.98 -11.14
CA ALA A 115 -9.43 2.86 -10.81
C ALA A 115 -9.18 2.60 -9.32
N PHE A 116 -9.91 3.28 -8.42
CA PHE A 116 -9.81 3.10 -6.98
C PHE A 116 -10.24 1.69 -6.53
N HIS A 117 -11.33 1.17 -7.10
CA HIS A 117 -11.84 -0.18 -6.78
C HIS A 117 -11.16 -1.30 -7.58
N GLY A 118 -10.29 -0.98 -8.53
CA GLY A 118 -9.55 -1.97 -9.32
C GLY A 118 -10.39 -2.67 -10.40
N GLU A 119 -11.49 -2.04 -10.82
CA GLU A 119 -12.46 -2.61 -11.75
C GLU A 119 -12.00 -2.41 -13.19
N LEU A 120 -11.03 -3.23 -13.61
CA LEU A 120 -10.35 -3.13 -14.90
C LEU A 120 -11.30 -3.17 -16.10
N ASP A 121 -12.29 -4.05 -16.08
CA ASP A 121 -13.25 -4.17 -17.18
C ASP A 121 -14.08 -2.89 -17.32
N CYS A 122 -14.61 -2.36 -16.20
CA CYS A 122 -15.33 -1.09 -16.17
C CYS A 122 -14.45 0.05 -16.70
N PHE A 123 -13.21 0.14 -16.20
CA PHE A 123 -12.24 1.15 -16.63
C PHE A 123 -11.98 1.08 -18.14
N ASN A 124 -11.72 -0.11 -18.68
CA ASN A 124 -11.45 -0.30 -20.10
C ASN A 124 -12.66 0.06 -20.96
N ILE A 125 -13.88 -0.31 -20.54
CA ILE A 125 -15.10 0.09 -21.25
C ILE A 125 -15.22 1.62 -21.33
N LEU A 126 -14.99 2.33 -20.22
CA LEU A 126 -15.03 3.79 -20.19
C LEU A 126 -14.00 4.41 -21.12
N ALA A 127 -12.75 3.96 -21.02
CA ALA A 127 -11.65 4.46 -21.82
C ALA A 127 -11.86 4.19 -23.33
N ASP A 128 -12.30 2.99 -23.69
CA ASP A 128 -12.59 2.60 -25.08
C ASP A 128 -13.78 3.37 -25.67
N LYS A 129 -14.63 3.94 -24.81
CA LYS A 129 -15.77 4.79 -25.19
C LYS A 129 -15.45 6.27 -25.17
N GLY A 130 -14.20 6.64 -24.87
CA GLY A 130 -13.73 8.02 -24.94
C GLY A 130 -14.00 8.84 -23.68
N ALA A 131 -14.16 8.20 -22.52
CA ALA A 131 -14.11 8.92 -21.25
C ALA A 131 -12.71 9.51 -21.03
N ASP A 132 -12.63 10.71 -20.47
CA ASP A 132 -11.38 11.36 -20.11
C ASP A 132 -10.81 10.74 -18.82
N CYS A 133 -9.93 9.76 -18.99
CA CYS A 133 -9.22 9.08 -17.91
C CYS A 133 -8.03 9.89 -17.35
N GLY A 134 -7.83 11.13 -17.81
CA GLY A 134 -6.80 12.05 -17.33
C GLY A 134 -7.34 13.18 -16.43
N LEU A 135 -8.64 13.17 -16.12
CA LEU A 135 -9.27 14.16 -15.26
C LEU A 135 -8.64 14.22 -13.87
N HIS A 136 -8.71 15.41 -13.28
CA HIS A 136 -8.25 15.69 -11.92
C HIS A 136 -9.44 15.75 -10.96
N ASP A 137 -9.31 15.10 -9.80
CA ASP A 137 -10.19 15.32 -8.66
C ASP A 137 -9.86 16.63 -7.90
N ASN A 138 -10.57 16.92 -6.81
CA ASN A 138 -10.37 18.14 -6.03
C ASN A 138 -8.97 18.26 -5.40
N LEU A 139 -8.20 17.17 -5.33
CA LEU A 139 -6.82 17.15 -4.84
C LEU A 139 -5.81 17.13 -5.99
N MET A 140 -6.24 17.41 -7.22
CA MET A 140 -5.44 17.33 -8.44
C MET A 140 -4.95 15.91 -8.77
N ARG A 141 -5.63 14.87 -8.27
CA ARG A 141 -5.24 13.49 -8.54
C ARG A 141 -5.99 12.95 -9.73
N THR A 142 -5.29 12.14 -10.52
CA THR A 142 -5.85 11.38 -11.64
C THR A 142 -6.27 9.97 -11.23
N PRO A 143 -7.02 9.22 -12.05
CA PRO A 143 -7.31 7.80 -11.80
C PRO A 143 -6.04 6.96 -11.53
N GLY A 144 -4.91 7.31 -12.14
CA GLY A 144 -3.62 6.65 -11.89
C GLY A 144 -3.14 6.77 -10.44
N HIS A 145 -3.40 7.89 -9.77
CA HIS A 145 -3.05 8.06 -8.35
C HIS A 145 -3.86 7.11 -7.47
N LEU A 146 -5.16 6.98 -7.73
CA LEU A 146 -6.06 6.11 -6.97
C LEU A 146 -5.74 4.62 -7.21
N ALA A 147 -5.44 4.24 -8.45
CA ALA A 147 -4.98 2.90 -8.77
C ALA A 147 -3.66 2.56 -8.06
N ALA A 148 -2.72 3.50 -8.01
CA ALA A 148 -1.45 3.31 -7.31
C ALA A 148 -1.62 3.17 -5.79
N MET A 149 -2.44 4.04 -5.18
CA MET A 149 -2.80 3.99 -3.76
C MET A 149 -3.40 2.65 -3.35
N ARG A 150 -4.25 2.05 -4.20
CA ARG A 150 -4.96 0.81 -3.91
C ARG A 150 -4.31 -0.44 -4.49
N ASN A 151 -3.08 -0.31 -4.99
CA ASN A 151 -2.27 -1.40 -5.52
C ASN A 151 -2.90 -2.15 -6.73
N HIS A 152 -3.41 -1.40 -7.71
CA HIS A 152 -4.05 -1.94 -8.92
C HIS A 152 -3.15 -1.82 -10.17
N PRO A 153 -2.16 -2.71 -10.35
CA PRO A 153 -1.19 -2.63 -11.45
C PRO A 153 -1.83 -2.70 -12.84
N SER A 154 -2.89 -3.49 -13.01
CA SER A 154 -3.53 -3.67 -14.31
C SER A 154 -4.20 -2.39 -14.82
N ILE A 155 -4.73 -1.55 -13.92
CA ILE A 155 -5.27 -0.23 -14.27
C ILE A 155 -4.15 0.70 -14.72
N LEU A 156 -3.01 0.71 -14.00
CA LEU A 156 -1.83 1.52 -14.34
C LEU A 156 -1.27 1.14 -15.71
N GLN A 157 -1.15 -0.16 -15.99
CA GLN A 157 -0.74 -0.65 -17.30
C GLN A 157 -1.73 -0.25 -18.39
N SER A 158 -3.04 -0.36 -18.15
CA SER A 158 -4.05 0.06 -19.13
C SER A 158 -3.98 1.57 -19.41
N LEU A 159 -3.83 2.40 -18.38
CA LEU A 159 -3.62 3.85 -18.51
C LEU A 159 -2.41 4.15 -19.41
N PHE A 160 -1.26 3.50 -19.13
CA PHE A 160 -0.04 3.67 -19.91
C PHE A 160 -0.19 3.26 -21.38
N TYR A 161 -0.72 2.06 -21.65
CA TYR A 161 -0.91 1.57 -23.03
C TYR A 161 -1.92 2.40 -23.83
N LYS A 162 -2.79 3.16 -23.14
CA LYS A 162 -3.72 4.11 -23.76
C LYS A 162 -3.14 5.52 -23.92
N GLY A 163 -1.86 5.71 -23.60
CA GLY A 163 -1.15 6.98 -23.76
C GLY A 163 -1.46 8.03 -22.69
N ILE A 164 -1.99 7.61 -21.54
CA ILE A 164 -2.32 8.53 -20.44
C ILE A 164 -1.07 8.75 -19.59
N ASN A 165 -0.76 10.02 -19.32
CA ASN A 165 0.43 10.39 -18.57
C ASN A 165 0.32 9.99 -17.09
N LEU A 166 1.15 9.04 -16.65
CA LEU A 166 1.25 8.58 -15.25
C LEU A 166 2.23 9.41 -14.41
N GLN A 167 2.76 10.50 -14.93
CA GLN A 167 3.69 11.41 -14.23
C GLN A 167 3.02 12.72 -13.81
N VAL A 168 1.71 12.84 -14.00
CA VAL A 168 0.92 13.96 -13.45
C VAL A 168 1.04 13.96 -11.93
N VAL A 169 1.10 15.15 -11.33
CA VAL A 169 1.26 15.35 -9.89
C VAL A 169 -0.01 15.90 -9.26
N ASP A 170 -0.24 15.53 -8.00
CA ASP A 170 -1.31 16.09 -7.17
C ASP A 170 -0.98 17.51 -6.64
N SER A 171 -1.84 18.06 -5.79
CA SER A 171 -1.67 19.39 -5.21
C SER A 171 -0.44 19.55 -4.31
N GLN A 172 0.19 18.45 -3.89
CA GLN A 172 1.43 18.41 -3.12
C GLN A 172 2.65 18.08 -3.99
N GLY A 173 2.48 17.94 -5.31
CA GLY A 173 3.57 17.56 -6.21
C GLY A 173 3.81 16.05 -6.24
N ARG A 174 2.94 15.22 -5.66
CA ARG A 174 3.11 13.77 -5.60
C ARG A 174 2.54 13.13 -6.88
N ALA A 175 3.39 12.46 -7.64
CA ALA A 175 2.99 11.55 -8.73
C ALA A 175 2.46 10.19 -8.19
N PRO A 176 1.74 9.37 -8.99
CA PRO A 176 1.23 8.05 -8.61
C PRO A 176 2.25 7.12 -7.93
N ILE A 177 3.54 7.20 -8.32
CA ILE A 177 4.60 6.39 -7.73
C ILE A 177 4.85 6.68 -6.25
N HIS A 178 4.58 7.90 -5.77
CA HIS A 178 4.61 8.24 -4.35
C HIS A 178 3.50 7.50 -3.59
N PHE A 179 2.28 7.49 -4.13
CA PHE A 179 1.14 6.80 -3.52
C PHE A 179 1.35 5.29 -3.43
N ALA A 180 1.89 4.66 -4.48
CA ALA A 180 2.23 3.23 -4.43
C ALA A 180 3.27 2.93 -3.33
N ALA A 181 4.25 3.80 -3.15
CA ALA A 181 5.27 3.65 -2.12
C ALA A 181 4.72 3.90 -0.69
N GLN A 182 3.90 4.94 -0.53
CA GLN A 182 3.26 5.35 0.73
C GLN A 182 2.30 4.29 1.26
N HIS A 183 1.54 3.62 0.38
CA HIS A 183 0.53 2.62 0.77
C HIS A 183 1.02 1.17 0.64
N GLY A 184 2.30 0.96 0.34
CA GLY A 184 2.89 -0.39 0.29
C GLY A 184 2.45 -1.21 -0.92
N GLY A 185 1.96 -0.57 -1.98
CA GLY A 185 1.54 -1.21 -3.23
C GLY A 185 2.72 -1.64 -4.09
N VAL A 186 3.36 -2.76 -3.73
CA VAL A 186 4.57 -3.28 -4.40
C VAL A 186 4.31 -3.58 -5.88
N GLU A 187 3.16 -4.16 -6.21
CA GLU A 187 2.77 -4.52 -7.57
C GLU A 187 2.47 -3.28 -8.42
N ALA A 188 1.73 -2.31 -7.86
CA ALA A 188 1.51 -1.02 -8.51
C ALA A 188 2.83 -0.26 -8.74
N LEU A 189 3.72 -0.27 -7.76
CA LEU A 189 5.05 0.33 -7.87
C LEU A 189 5.87 -0.35 -8.98
N ALA A 190 5.85 -1.68 -9.05
CA ALA A 190 6.51 -2.42 -10.12
C ALA A 190 5.93 -2.10 -11.50
N ALA A 191 4.59 -2.01 -11.60
CA ALA A 191 3.92 -1.63 -12.85
C ALA A 191 4.29 -0.21 -13.28
N LEU A 192 4.34 0.76 -12.36
CA LEU A 192 4.75 2.14 -12.67
C LEU A 192 6.19 2.21 -13.19
N ILE A 193 7.11 1.47 -12.56
CA ILE A 193 8.51 1.39 -13.03
C ILE A 193 8.58 0.78 -14.45
N GLN A 194 7.75 -0.23 -14.74
CA GLN A 194 7.65 -0.83 -16.07
C GLN A 194 6.98 0.09 -17.10
N CYS A 195 6.19 1.06 -16.65
CA CYS A 195 5.55 2.10 -17.47
C CYS A 195 6.41 3.37 -17.57
N ASP A 196 7.73 3.24 -17.45
CA ASP A 196 8.73 4.31 -17.56
C ASP A 196 8.53 5.48 -16.56
N CYS A 197 7.85 5.26 -15.43
CA CYS A 197 7.76 6.28 -14.38
C CYS A 197 9.08 6.36 -13.58
N PRO A 198 9.70 7.55 -13.47
CA PRO A 198 10.96 7.69 -12.75
C PRO A 198 10.81 7.45 -11.24
N THR A 199 11.75 6.71 -10.66
CA THR A 199 11.78 6.39 -9.22
C THR A 199 12.33 7.51 -8.34
N THR A 200 12.97 8.51 -8.95
CA THR A 200 13.70 9.59 -8.27
C THR A 200 12.98 10.93 -8.26
N VAL A 201 11.72 10.98 -8.72
CA VAL A 201 10.89 12.20 -8.66
C VAL A 201 10.74 12.62 -7.21
N GLY A 202 10.87 13.92 -6.93
CA GLY A 202 10.52 14.50 -5.64
C GLY A 202 9.19 15.24 -5.73
N ASP A 203 8.45 15.25 -4.63
CA ASP A 203 7.27 16.11 -4.45
C ASP A 203 7.68 17.57 -4.17
N SER A 204 6.73 18.40 -3.74
CA SER A 204 6.98 19.81 -3.40
C SER A 204 7.97 20.02 -2.24
N PHE A 205 8.19 19.00 -1.41
CA PHE A 205 9.15 19.00 -0.30
C PHE A 205 10.46 18.30 -0.67
N GLY A 206 10.61 17.85 -1.92
CA GLY A 206 11.74 17.03 -2.36
C GLY A 206 11.66 15.58 -1.88
N CYS A 207 10.58 15.17 -1.22
CA CYS A 207 10.36 13.80 -0.78
C CYS A 207 10.15 12.90 -1.99
N ARG A 208 11.07 11.97 -2.17
CA ARG A 208 11.02 10.93 -3.21
C ARG A 208 10.26 9.69 -2.73
N PRO A 209 9.78 8.78 -3.61
CA PRO A 209 9.00 7.60 -3.21
C PRO A 209 9.62 6.73 -2.11
N HIS A 210 10.95 6.63 -2.04
CA HIS A 210 11.62 5.81 -1.03
C HIS A 210 11.57 6.43 0.38
N HIS A 211 11.37 7.75 0.50
CA HIS A 211 11.07 8.42 1.78
C HIS A 211 9.71 7.94 2.31
N TYR A 212 8.68 7.93 1.46
CA TYR A 212 7.34 7.44 1.82
C TYR A 212 7.34 5.96 2.19
N ALA A 213 8.00 5.10 1.38
CA ALA A 213 8.11 3.68 1.73
C ALA A 213 8.82 3.46 3.09
N ALA A 214 9.79 4.30 3.42
CA ALA A 214 10.50 4.21 4.69
C ALA A 214 9.65 4.71 5.87
N ALA A 215 8.98 5.87 5.72
CA ALA A 215 8.07 6.44 6.72
C ALA A 215 6.95 5.45 7.11
N HIS A 216 6.33 4.79 6.12
CA HIS A 216 5.22 3.86 6.33
C HIS A 216 5.63 2.39 6.50
N ASN A 217 6.92 2.13 6.76
CA ASN A 217 7.44 0.79 7.03
C ASN A 217 7.26 -0.26 5.90
N HIS A 218 7.18 0.18 4.64
CA HIS A 218 7.00 -0.69 3.48
C HIS A 218 8.33 -1.15 2.88
N VAL A 219 9.02 -2.05 3.59
CA VAL A 219 10.39 -2.50 3.24
C VAL A 219 10.51 -3.11 1.84
N ASN A 220 9.45 -3.75 1.33
CA ASN A 220 9.45 -4.33 -0.02
C ASN A 220 9.41 -3.24 -1.10
N CYS A 221 8.61 -2.17 -0.90
CA CYS A 221 8.62 -1.01 -1.79
C CYS A 221 9.98 -0.31 -1.74
N LEU A 222 10.55 -0.11 -0.54
CA LEU A 222 11.86 0.50 -0.35
C LEU A 222 12.96 -0.28 -1.09
N ARG A 223 12.99 -1.62 -0.94
CA ARG A 223 13.91 -2.51 -1.65
C ARG A 223 13.77 -2.40 -3.17
N LEU A 224 12.53 -2.39 -3.67
CA LEU A 224 12.25 -2.29 -5.09
C LEU A 224 12.73 -0.95 -5.66
N LEU A 225 12.49 0.15 -4.96
CA LEU A 225 12.94 1.49 -5.36
C LEU A 225 14.47 1.60 -5.42
N ILE A 226 15.16 1.11 -4.38
CA ILE A 226 16.63 1.14 -4.35
C ILE A 226 17.24 0.25 -5.43
N LYS A 227 16.65 -0.92 -5.68
CA LYS A 227 17.05 -1.80 -6.78
C LYS A 227 16.91 -1.11 -8.16
N ASN A 228 15.97 -0.18 -8.29
CA ASN A 228 15.69 0.57 -9.53
C ASN A 228 16.19 2.01 -9.48
N GLY A 229 17.37 2.23 -8.88
CA GLY A 229 18.14 3.47 -9.04
C GLY A 229 17.98 4.53 -7.94
N CYS A 230 17.11 4.32 -6.95
CA CYS A 230 17.06 5.23 -5.79
C CYS A 230 18.30 5.07 -4.92
N HIS A 231 18.98 6.18 -4.63
CA HIS A 231 20.06 6.18 -3.65
C HIS A 231 19.47 5.96 -2.24
N PRO A 232 19.99 5.02 -1.43
CA PRO A 232 19.44 4.74 -0.09
C PRO A 232 19.60 5.90 0.89
N GLU A 233 20.56 6.80 0.64
CA GLU A 233 20.77 8.06 1.38
C GLU A 233 20.31 9.30 0.57
N GLY A 234 19.39 9.12 -0.39
CA GLY A 234 18.80 10.25 -1.10
C GLY A 234 18.21 11.25 -0.10
N ARG A 235 18.47 12.55 -0.30
CA ARG A 235 17.99 13.62 0.57
C ARG A 235 16.74 14.28 0.00
N ASP A 236 15.79 14.60 0.87
CA ASP A 236 14.67 15.51 0.58
C ASP A 236 15.10 16.99 0.67
N GLY A 237 14.14 17.91 0.56
CA GLY A 237 14.39 19.35 0.61
C GLY A 237 14.87 19.89 1.97
N SER A 238 14.81 19.08 3.04
CA SER A 238 15.33 19.41 4.38
C SER A 238 16.60 18.63 4.71
N GLY A 239 17.18 17.93 3.73
CA GLY A 239 18.36 17.09 3.93
C GLY A 239 18.07 15.75 4.58
N ARG A 240 16.80 15.39 4.80
CA ARG A 240 16.41 14.13 5.45
C ARG A 240 16.55 12.98 4.48
N THR A 241 17.02 11.85 5.00
CA THR A 241 17.13 10.58 4.27
C THR A 241 15.99 9.64 4.64
N PRO A 242 15.78 8.52 3.92
CA PRO A 242 14.80 7.50 4.30
C PRO A 242 14.98 6.98 5.74
N ALA A 243 16.22 6.95 6.26
CA ALA A 243 16.48 6.54 7.64
C ALA A 243 15.88 7.53 8.64
N HIS A 244 15.97 8.84 8.38
CA HIS A 244 15.32 9.87 9.19
C HIS A 244 13.79 9.68 9.19
N MET A 245 13.21 9.50 7.99
CA MET A 245 11.77 9.30 7.84
C MET A 245 11.30 8.02 8.54
N ALA A 246 12.01 6.92 8.40
CA ALA A 246 11.69 5.68 9.11
C ALA A 246 11.78 5.85 10.63
N ALA A 247 12.78 6.57 11.14
CA ALA A 247 12.90 6.80 12.57
C ALA A 247 11.78 7.71 13.12
N GLN A 248 11.42 8.77 12.39
CA GLN A 248 10.37 9.73 12.77
C GLN A 248 8.98 9.08 12.82
N TYR A 249 8.64 8.23 11.84
CA TYR A 249 7.30 7.65 11.73
C TYR A 249 7.22 6.19 12.21
N GLY A 250 8.26 5.68 12.87
CA GLY A 250 8.25 4.33 13.45
C GLY A 250 8.39 3.19 12.43
N GLY A 251 8.96 3.48 11.26
CA GLY A 251 9.30 2.55 10.18
C GLY A 251 10.43 1.56 10.51
N MET A 252 10.29 0.83 11.61
CA MET A 252 11.32 -0.04 12.19
C MET A 252 11.93 -1.02 11.18
N THR A 253 11.14 -1.76 10.42
CA THR A 253 11.64 -2.76 9.45
C THR A 253 12.45 -2.09 8.34
N CYS A 254 12.00 -0.93 7.85
CA CYS A 254 12.75 -0.13 6.88
C CYS A 254 14.05 0.41 7.48
N LEU A 255 14.00 1.00 8.69
CA LEU A 255 15.17 1.53 9.38
C LEU A 255 16.24 0.46 9.61
N HIS A 256 15.85 -0.70 10.14
CA HIS A 256 16.78 -1.81 10.35
C HIS A 256 17.44 -2.26 9.04
N TRP A 257 16.65 -2.45 7.99
CA TRP A 257 17.18 -2.89 6.70
C TRP A 257 18.13 -1.85 6.08
N LEU A 258 17.83 -0.56 6.24
CA LEU A 258 18.69 0.55 5.80
C LEU A 258 20.03 0.54 6.55
N LEU A 259 20.01 0.41 7.88
CA LEU A 259 21.22 0.38 8.71
C LEU A 259 22.03 -0.92 8.53
N GLU A 260 21.37 -2.05 8.26
CA GLU A 260 22.02 -3.31 7.89
C GLU A 260 22.79 -3.19 6.57
N LYS A 261 22.34 -2.31 5.66
CA LYS A 261 23.04 -2.00 4.41
C LYS A 261 24.23 -1.06 4.59
N GLY A 262 24.58 -0.69 5.82
CA GLY A 262 25.73 0.15 6.13
C GLY A 262 25.49 1.64 5.93
N ILE A 263 24.23 2.08 5.89
CA ILE A 263 23.91 3.51 5.94
C ILE A 263 24.39 4.08 7.26
N ASN A 264 25.00 5.26 7.20
CA ASN A 264 25.51 5.92 8.39
C ASN A 264 24.36 6.22 9.38
N PRO A 265 24.34 5.63 10.60
CA PRO A 265 23.32 5.90 11.60
C PRO A 265 23.38 7.35 12.14
N ASN A 266 24.52 8.01 11.96
CA ASN A 266 24.83 9.36 12.44
C ASN A 266 24.70 10.42 11.36
N ILE A 267 24.11 10.07 10.20
CA ILE A 267 23.84 11.04 9.14
C ILE A 267 22.97 12.18 9.69
N GLN A 268 23.36 13.42 9.40
CA GLN A 268 22.64 14.62 9.82
C GLN A 268 21.90 15.25 8.64
N ASP A 269 20.66 15.65 8.87
CA ASP A 269 19.90 16.53 7.99
C ASP A 269 20.39 17.98 8.06
N ASP A 270 19.70 18.90 7.39
CA ASP A 270 20.14 20.30 7.32
C ASP A 270 19.99 21.06 8.66
N GLN A 271 19.24 20.50 9.61
CA GLN A 271 19.09 21.01 10.97
C GLN A 271 20.00 20.30 11.99
N GLY A 272 20.87 19.41 11.53
CA GLY A 272 21.76 18.63 12.38
C GLY A 272 21.08 17.46 13.09
N TYR A 273 19.81 17.15 12.76
CA TYR A 273 19.11 16.01 13.34
C TYR A 273 19.60 14.72 12.71
N THR A 274 19.82 13.70 13.54
CA THR A 274 20.11 12.32 13.10
C THR A 274 18.84 11.46 13.16
N PRO A 275 18.81 10.27 12.54
CA PRO A 275 17.73 9.31 12.74
C PRO A 275 17.45 9.02 14.23
N LEU A 276 18.48 9.03 15.09
CA LEU A 276 18.30 8.86 16.54
C LEU A 276 17.53 10.01 17.19
N HIS A 277 17.77 11.27 16.76
CA HIS A 277 17.00 12.43 17.24
C HIS A 277 15.51 12.31 16.91
N TYR A 278 15.19 11.91 15.69
CA TYR A 278 13.82 11.68 15.25
C TYR A 278 13.14 10.52 15.97
N ALA A 279 13.84 9.41 16.21
CA ALA A 279 13.30 8.31 17.00
C ALA A 279 13.00 8.74 18.46
N GLY A 280 13.83 9.62 19.02
CA GLY A 280 13.63 10.20 20.34
C GLY A 280 12.40 11.12 20.38
N GLU A 281 12.32 12.06 19.43
CA GLU A 281 11.21 13.00 19.29
C GLU A 281 9.87 12.29 19.05
N ALA A 282 9.86 11.20 18.27
CA ALA A 282 8.66 10.40 18.02
C ALA A 282 8.31 9.44 19.18
N GLY A 283 9.17 9.31 20.19
CA GLY A 283 9.01 8.33 21.26
C GLY A 283 9.11 6.87 20.81
N SER A 284 9.71 6.62 19.64
CA SER A 284 9.81 5.28 19.05
C SER A 284 10.97 4.50 19.66
N ALA A 285 10.75 3.87 20.82
CA ALA A 285 11.76 3.06 21.50
C ALA A 285 12.35 1.94 20.61
N GLU A 286 11.55 1.34 19.73
CA GLU A 286 12.05 0.29 18.83
C GLU A 286 13.07 0.87 17.83
N CYS A 287 12.74 2.00 17.18
CA CYS A 287 13.65 2.66 16.24
C CYS A 287 14.88 3.24 16.95
N PHE A 288 14.69 3.83 18.13
CA PHE A 288 15.77 4.38 18.95
C PHE A 288 16.81 3.30 19.27
N ASN A 289 16.34 2.14 19.75
CA ASN A 289 17.21 1.00 20.01
C ASN A 289 17.88 0.44 18.77
N CYS A 290 17.17 0.39 17.63
CA CYS A 290 17.75 -0.05 16.38
C CYS A 290 18.93 0.83 15.98
N CYS A 291 18.80 2.15 16.07
CA CYS A 291 19.89 3.08 15.81
C CYS A 291 21.09 2.77 16.72
N LEU A 292 20.90 2.64 18.03
CA LEU A 292 21.98 2.33 18.97
C LEU A 292 22.67 0.99 18.67
N GLN A 293 21.92 -0.03 18.24
CA GLN A 293 22.46 -1.35 17.90
C GLN A 293 23.24 -1.38 16.58
N HIS A 294 23.10 -0.32 15.78
CA HIS A 294 23.89 -0.07 14.58
C HIS A 294 24.89 1.08 14.81
N ASP A 295 25.33 1.27 16.06
CA ASP A 295 26.40 2.20 16.45
C ASP A 295 26.06 3.69 16.28
N ALA A 296 24.78 4.06 16.43
CA ALA A 296 24.39 5.47 16.53
C ALA A 296 24.95 6.13 17.81
N GLU A 297 25.46 7.35 17.67
CA GLU A 297 26.04 8.13 18.76
C GLU A 297 24.98 8.97 19.48
N LEU A 298 24.91 8.83 20.80
CA LEU A 298 24.00 9.60 21.67
C LEU A 298 24.46 11.05 21.91
N SER A 299 25.75 11.32 21.70
CA SER A 299 26.38 12.61 21.98
C SER A 299 26.23 13.64 20.87
N ILE A 300 25.78 13.23 19.67
CA ILE A 300 25.58 14.15 18.55
C ILE A 300 24.51 15.16 18.93
N ARG A 301 24.78 16.43 18.61
CA ARG A 301 23.88 17.55 18.85
C ARG A 301 23.39 18.12 17.53
N ASN A 302 22.12 18.49 17.50
CA ASN A 302 21.54 19.23 16.38
C ASN A 302 21.93 20.73 16.44
N ASN A 303 21.42 21.54 15.51
CA ASN A 303 21.70 22.98 15.45
C ASN A 303 21.14 23.79 16.64
N ARG A 304 20.28 23.17 17.48
CA ARG A 304 19.76 23.75 18.73
C ARG A 304 20.58 23.34 19.96
N ASP A 305 21.68 22.63 19.74
CA ASP A 305 22.50 22.04 20.80
C ASP A 305 21.77 20.93 21.60
N ASP A 306 20.69 20.36 21.06
CA ASP A 306 19.96 19.26 21.71
C ASP A 306 20.54 17.91 21.31
N THR A 307 20.69 16.98 22.25
CA THR A 307 20.93 15.56 21.96
C THR A 307 19.64 14.82 21.64
N ALA A 308 19.72 13.59 21.14
CA ALA A 308 18.54 12.75 20.91
C ALA A 308 17.71 12.45 22.19
N LEU A 309 18.34 12.50 23.37
CA LEU A 309 17.61 12.37 24.64
C LEU A 309 16.91 13.68 25.02
N ASP A 310 17.49 14.82 24.67
CA ASP A 310 16.88 16.12 24.92
C ASP A 310 15.66 16.33 24.03
N THR A 311 15.72 15.94 22.74
CA THR A 311 14.55 15.95 21.86
C THR A 311 13.43 15.03 22.38
N ALA A 312 13.77 13.85 22.90
CA ALA A 312 12.79 12.95 23.54
C ALA A 312 12.14 13.57 24.79
N LYS A 313 12.89 14.30 25.60
CA LYS A 313 12.36 15.03 26.77
C LYS A 313 11.43 16.16 26.34
N LEU A 314 11.84 16.96 25.37
CA LEU A 314 11.06 18.10 24.85
C LEU A 314 9.72 17.64 24.22
N ALA A 315 9.72 16.48 23.55
CA ALA A 315 8.51 15.89 22.97
C ALA A 315 7.61 15.15 23.98
N GLY A 316 8.05 14.98 25.24
CA GLY A 316 7.27 14.31 26.27
C GLY A 316 7.39 12.78 26.30
N HIS A 317 8.47 12.22 25.74
CA HIS A 317 8.75 10.78 25.71
C HIS A 317 9.99 10.29 26.50
N PRO A 318 10.43 10.95 27.60
CA PRO A 318 11.70 10.60 28.24
C PRO A 318 11.71 9.19 28.84
N VAL A 319 10.63 8.76 29.49
CA VAL A 319 10.58 7.47 30.21
C VAL A 319 10.72 6.28 29.25
N VAL A 320 10.06 6.34 28.09
CA VAL A 320 10.07 5.25 27.11
C VAL A 320 11.45 5.11 26.47
N ILE A 321 12.10 6.24 26.18
CA ILE A 321 13.45 6.28 25.60
C ILE A 321 14.53 5.92 26.62
N GLU A 322 14.39 6.31 27.89
CA GLU A 322 15.31 5.88 28.96
C GLU A 322 15.26 4.37 29.20
N LYS A 323 14.07 3.74 29.09
CA LYS A 323 13.94 2.28 29.12
C LYS A 323 14.59 1.61 27.91
N ALA A 324 14.47 2.23 26.73
CA ALA A 324 15.16 1.79 25.52
C ALA A 324 16.68 1.78 25.75
N LEU A 325 17.24 2.88 26.27
CA LEU A 325 18.66 3.02 26.60
C LEU A 325 19.18 1.90 27.53
N LYS A 326 18.38 1.53 28.54
CA LYS A 326 18.71 0.46 29.50
C LYS A 326 18.61 -0.95 28.91
N SER A 327 18.35 -1.07 27.60
CA SER A 327 18.13 -2.35 26.90
C SER A 327 16.95 -3.17 27.45
N GLU A 328 16.03 -2.53 28.19
CA GLU A 328 14.80 -3.16 28.70
C GLU A 328 13.80 -3.40 27.57
N LEU A 329 13.88 -2.58 26.52
CA LEU A 329 13.19 -2.76 25.25
C LEU A 329 14.26 -3.12 24.22
N LYS A 330 14.12 -4.25 23.51
CA LYS A 330 15.09 -4.67 22.47
C LYS A 330 14.41 -4.60 21.10
N CYS A 331 15.14 -4.16 20.08
CA CYS A 331 14.67 -4.30 18.70
C CYS A 331 14.50 -5.79 18.36
N ARG A 332 13.31 -6.14 17.85
CA ARG A 332 12.95 -7.53 17.52
C ARG A 332 13.81 -8.11 16.40
N HIS A 333 14.24 -7.28 15.45
CA HIS A 333 15.07 -7.69 14.32
C HIS A 333 16.54 -7.92 14.72
N CYS A 334 17.04 -7.18 15.70
CA CYS A 334 18.42 -7.30 16.17
C CYS A 334 18.62 -8.33 17.30
N LEU A 335 17.53 -8.92 17.82
CA LEU A 335 17.57 -9.80 18.98
C LEU A 335 18.47 -11.04 18.78
N HIS A 336 18.52 -11.58 17.56
CA HIS A 336 19.42 -12.70 17.25
C HIS A 336 20.90 -12.30 17.25
N LYS A 337 21.25 -11.12 16.70
CA LYS A 337 22.62 -10.57 16.76
C LYS A 337 23.02 -10.34 18.22
N TYR A 338 22.08 -9.87 19.04
CA TYR A 338 22.29 -9.65 20.47
C TYR A 338 22.57 -10.96 21.22
N ASN A 339 21.73 -11.99 21.03
CA ASN A 339 21.95 -13.30 21.67
C ASN A 339 23.27 -13.93 21.23
N PHE A 340 23.66 -13.74 19.97
CA PHE A 340 24.94 -14.21 19.46
C PHE A 340 26.12 -13.44 20.07
N LEU A 341 26.07 -12.11 20.14
CA LEU A 341 27.12 -11.27 20.74
C LEU A 341 27.23 -11.50 22.26
N GLU A 342 26.12 -11.67 22.98
CA GLU A 342 26.14 -12.05 24.39
C GLU A 342 26.74 -13.44 24.58
N TRP A 343 26.40 -14.39 23.72
CA TRP A 343 27.01 -15.71 23.71
C TRP A 343 28.52 -15.61 23.44
N GLU A 344 28.96 -14.88 22.41
CA GLU A 344 30.38 -14.67 22.13
C GLU A 344 31.11 -14.03 23.32
N LYS A 345 30.51 -13.02 23.96
CA LYS A 345 31.08 -12.37 25.16
C LYS A 345 31.17 -13.33 26.34
N ALA A 346 30.13 -14.14 26.59
CA ALA A 346 30.11 -15.14 27.65
C ALA A 346 31.05 -16.32 27.39
N ASN A 347 31.34 -16.60 26.11
CA ASN A 347 32.19 -17.69 25.65
C ASN A 347 33.56 -17.20 25.13
N GLN A 348 33.98 -15.98 25.48
CA GLN A 348 35.34 -15.53 25.14
C GLN A 348 36.37 -16.42 25.87
N PRO A 349 37.41 -16.90 25.16
CA PRO A 349 38.45 -17.67 25.80
C PRO A 349 39.13 -16.83 26.90
N SER A 350 39.34 -17.48 28.05
CA SER A 350 40.06 -16.92 29.19
C SER A 350 41.45 -16.40 28.79
N GLN A 351 42.06 -15.52 29.60
CA GLN A 351 43.44 -15.07 29.34
C GLN A 351 44.42 -16.25 29.21
N VAL A 352 44.15 -17.36 29.91
CA VAL A 352 44.93 -18.60 29.82
C VAL A 352 44.74 -19.27 28.47
N GLU A 353 43.51 -19.40 27.97
CA GLU A 353 43.22 -19.98 26.65
C GLU A 353 43.75 -19.12 25.50
N ARG A 354 43.71 -17.78 25.64
CA ARG A 354 44.36 -16.85 24.71
C ARG A 354 45.89 -16.95 24.73
N GLY A 355 46.48 -17.24 25.89
CA GLY A 355 47.90 -17.52 26.03
C GLY A 355 48.30 -18.86 25.39
N ILE A 356 47.45 -19.88 25.48
CA ILE A 356 47.66 -21.19 24.84
C ILE A 356 47.55 -21.08 23.30
N SER A 357 46.61 -20.28 22.77
CA SER A 357 46.50 -20.08 21.31
C SER A 357 47.70 -19.36 20.71
N HIS A 358 48.35 -18.44 21.46
CA HIS A 358 49.58 -17.79 21.02
C HIS A 358 50.84 -18.64 21.26
N ALA A 359 50.84 -19.54 22.25
CA ALA A 359 51.92 -20.52 22.45
C ALA A 359 51.89 -21.68 21.43
N GLY A 360 50.74 -21.91 20.77
CA GLY A 360 50.55 -22.98 19.77
C GLY A 360 51.20 -22.73 18.41
N GLU A 361 51.79 -21.56 18.14
CA GLU A 361 52.51 -21.30 16.88
C GLU A 361 53.96 -21.83 16.88
N SER A 362 54.45 -22.35 18.00
CA SER A 362 55.78 -22.97 18.09
C SER A 362 55.68 -24.47 18.40
N ALA A 363 55.87 -25.27 17.34
CA ALA A 363 56.22 -26.69 17.33
C ALA A 363 55.14 -27.72 17.71
N TYR A 364 54.48 -28.31 16.69
CA TYR A 364 54.56 -29.75 16.38
C TYR A 364 53.75 -30.06 15.09
N VAL A 365 54.41 -30.52 14.02
CA VAL A 365 53.74 -31.08 12.85
C VAL A 365 53.54 -32.57 13.09
N SER A 366 52.29 -33.05 13.09
CA SER A 366 51.97 -34.48 13.17
C SER A 366 51.25 -34.96 11.90
N PRO A 367 51.52 -36.19 11.40
CA PRO A 367 51.14 -36.62 10.06
C PRO A 367 49.68 -37.07 9.97
N ILE A 368 49.07 -36.74 8.83
CA ILE A 368 47.72 -37.10 8.40
C ILE A 368 47.50 -38.63 8.38
N PRO A 369 46.36 -39.16 8.88
CA PRO A 369 45.81 -40.44 8.44
C PRO A 369 44.62 -40.26 7.46
N PRO A 370 44.35 -41.24 6.57
CA PRO A 370 43.61 -41.03 5.33
C PRO A 370 42.08 -40.94 5.51
N ALA A 371 41.48 -40.17 4.61
CA ALA A 371 40.05 -39.90 4.48
C ALA A 371 39.26 -41.12 4.00
N THR A 372 38.54 -41.82 4.89
CA THR A 372 37.53 -42.82 4.46
C THR A 372 36.24 -42.85 5.30
N ARG A 373 36.12 -42.09 6.41
CA ARG A 373 34.88 -42.09 7.23
C ARG A 373 33.90 -40.92 6.97
N ALA A 374 34.35 -39.81 6.37
CA ALA A 374 33.48 -38.64 6.15
C ALA A 374 32.50 -38.81 4.97
N ALA A 375 32.87 -39.58 3.94
CA ALA A 375 32.03 -39.78 2.75
C ALA A 375 30.76 -40.63 3.04
N SER A 376 30.87 -41.67 3.87
CA SER A 376 29.74 -42.54 4.24
C SER A 376 28.63 -41.79 5.01
N GLN A 377 29.01 -40.81 5.83
CA GLN A 377 28.05 -40.07 6.67
C GLN A 377 27.29 -39.01 5.85
N LEU A 378 27.98 -38.33 4.93
CA LEU A 378 27.39 -37.37 4.00
C LEU A 378 26.38 -38.03 3.05
N GLU A 379 26.68 -39.24 2.57
CA GLU A 379 25.81 -39.96 1.65
C GLU A 379 24.54 -40.50 2.34
N LYS A 380 24.66 -40.98 3.59
CA LYS A 380 23.50 -41.33 4.44
C LYS A 380 22.62 -40.12 4.74
N ASN A 381 23.22 -38.95 4.99
CA ASN A 381 22.47 -37.71 5.26
C ASN A 381 21.74 -37.20 4.00
N ARG A 382 22.36 -37.31 2.83
CA ARG A 382 21.76 -36.95 1.53
C ARG A 382 20.59 -37.86 1.16
N GLN A 383 20.69 -39.17 1.38
CA GLN A 383 19.57 -40.10 1.16
C GLN A 383 18.40 -39.85 2.14
N LYS A 384 18.68 -39.44 3.39
CA LYS A 384 17.65 -39.10 4.38
C LYS A 384 16.90 -37.81 3.99
N GLN A 385 17.61 -36.80 3.50
CA GLN A 385 17.00 -35.55 3.00
C GLN A 385 16.16 -35.78 1.73
N GLN A 386 16.61 -36.63 0.81
CA GLN A 386 15.83 -36.97 -0.40
C GLN A 386 14.54 -37.75 -0.07
N LYS A 387 14.56 -38.65 0.92
CA LYS A 387 13.34 -39.34 1.40
C LYS A 387 12.35 -38.38 2.09
N LEU A 388 12.84 -37.37 2.81
CA LEU A 388 12.00 -36.33 3.42
C LEU A 388 11.37 -35.40 2.35
N ALA A 389 12.12 -35.04 1.31
CA ALA A 389 11.60 -34.25 0.18
C ALA A 389 10.54 -35.01 -0.63
N ALA A 390 10.74 -36.31 -0.88
CA ALA A 390 9.76 -37.16 -1.56
C ALA A 390 8.46 -37.37 -0.74
N LYS A 391 8.55 -37.31 0.59
CA LYS A 391 7.37 -37.42 1.49
C LYS A 391 6.57 -36.12 1.55
N LYS A 392 7.22 -34.96 1.42
CA LYS A 392 6.54 -33.66 1.23
C LYS A 392 5.83 -33.57 -0.12
N ALA A 393 6.50 -34.00 -1.20
CA ALA A 393 5.93 -34.00 -2.54
C ALA A 393 4.73 -34.96 -2.73
N SER A 394 4.57 -35.97 -1.86
CA SER A 394 3.40 -36.87 -1.88
C SER A 394 2.23 -36.41 -0.99
N GLN A 395 2.45 -35.46 -0.08
CA GLN A 395 1.37 -34.82 0.69
C GLN A 395 0.65 -33.71 -0.11
N ASP A 396 1.32 -33.08 -1.08
CA ASP A 396 0.71 -32.05 -1.95
C ASP A 396 -0.19 -32.61 -3.07
N LYS A 397 -0.33 -33.94 -3.21
CA LYS A 397 -1.16 -34.60 -4.25
C LYS A 397 -2.44 -35.27 -3.74
N LYS A 398 -2.80 -35.15 -2.45
CA LYS A 398 -4.12 -35.54 -1.95
C LYS A 398 -4.96 -34.30 -1.72
N GLY A 399 -5.70 -33.90 -2.76
CA GLY A 399 -6.71 -32.84 -2.70
C GLY A 399 -7.78 -33.18 -1.66
N ALA A 400 -7.78 -32.44 -0.55
CA ALA A 400 -8.94 -32.31 0.30
C ALA A 400 -9.82 -31.22 -0.32
N LYS A 401 -10.97 -31.64 -0.89
CA LYS A 401 -12.10 -30.74 -1.13
C LYS A 401 -12.60 -30.28 0.24
N THR A 402 -12.08 -29.16 0.72
CA THR A 402 -12.75 -28.37 1.74
C THR A 402 -13.66 -27.40 1.00
N ASP A 403 -14.97 -27.53 1.23
CA ASP A 403 -15.94 -26.47 0.95
C ASP A 403 -15.57 -25.27 1.80
N VAL A 404 -14.61 -24.49 1.33
CA VAL A 404 -14.37 -23.14 1.83
C VAL A 404 -15.51 -22.31 1.26
N LYS A 405 -16.57 -22.17 2.06
CA LYS A 405 -17.54 -21.08 1.91
C LYS A 405 -16.72 -19.80 1.80
N LEU A 406 -16.55 -19.29 0.58
CA LEU A 406 -16.00 -17.97 0.33
C LEU A 406 -16.77 -17.00 1.24
N PRO A 407 -16.09 -16.11 1.99
CA PRO A 407 -16.78 -15.14 2.81
C PRO A 407 -17.73 -14.37 1.89
N ARG A 408 -19.01 -14.27 2.29
CA ARG A 408 -19.99 -13.43 1.60
C ARG A 408 -19.33 -12.07 1.43
N ARG A 409 -19.06 -11.68 0.19
CA ARG A 409 -18.61 -10.33 -0.16
C ARG A 409 -19.56 -9.37 0.55
N ASP A 410 -19.06 -8.68 1.57
CA ASP A 410 -19.86 -7.73 2.32
C ASP A 410 -20.01 -6.50 1.43
N LEU A 411 -21.05 -6.50 0.57
CA LEU A 411 -21.34 -5.42 -0.37
C LEU A 411 -21.42 -4.07 0.37
N ALA A 412 -21.84 -4.07 1.64
CA ALA A 412 -21.92 -2.84 2.43
C ALA A 412 -20.54 -2.21 2.67
N ALA A 413 -19.48 -3.00 2.89
CA ALA A 413 -18.13 -2.48 3.03
C ALA A 413 -17.59 -1.86 1.73
N LYS A 414 -18.06 -2.31 0.56
CA LYS A 414 -17.67 -1.75 -0.74
C LYS A 414 -18.43 -0.47 -1.11
N TYR A 415 -19.64 -0.28 -0.57
CA TYR A 415 -20.52 0.89 -0.85
C TYR A 415 -20.58 1.93 0.27
N TYR A 416 -20.27 1.53 1.51
CA TYR A 416 -20.39 2.33 2.74
C TYR A 416 -19.15 2.23 3.64
N GLY A 417 -18.17 1.38 3.31
CA GLY A 417 -16.92 1.23 4.05
C GLY A 417 -15.79 1.93 3.32
N GLU A 418 -15.25 2.98 3.93
CA GLU A 418 -14.23 3.87 3.38
C GLU A 418 -14.74 4.70 2.18
N HIS A 419 -15.40 5.83 2.47
CA HIS A 419 -15.38 6.93 1.51
C HIS A 419 -13.90 7.25 1.20
N VAL A 420 -13.58 7.63 -0.04
CA VAL A 420 -12.24 8.16 -0.35
C VAL A 420 -11.90 9.29 0.63
N GLY A 421 -12.92 10.06 1.04
CA GLY A 421 -13.00 10.99 2.17
C GLY A 421 -12.38 10.53 3.51
N ASP A 422 -12.57 9.27 3.88
CA ASP A 422 -12.20 8.74 5.19
C ASP A 422 -10.76 8.21 5.23
N ILE A 423 -10.17 7.90 4.06
CA ILE A 423 -8.78 7.47 3.93
C ILE A 423 -7.81 8.66 4.08
N TYR A 424 -8.28 9.90 3.89
CA TYR A 424 -7.45 11.12 3.97
C TYR A 424 -7.00 11.52 5.37
N LYS A 425 -7.42 10.83 6.43
CA LYS A 425 -7.10 11.23 7.81
C LYS A 425 -5.68 10.84 8.28
N LEU A 426 -4.86 10.26 7.41
CA LEU A 426 -3.51 9.80 7.74
C LEU A 426 -2.42 10.28 6.74
N ASP A 427 -2.69 11.32 5.94
CA ASP A 427 -1.66 11.99 5.16
C ASP A 427 -0.78 12.85 6.09
N PHE A 428 0.41 12.34 6.46
CA PHE A 428 1.46 13.04 7.20
C PHE A 428 2.82 12.93 6.52
#